data_AF-A0A2T6FD86-F1
#
_entry.id   AF-A0A2T6FD86-F1
#
_cell.length_a   1.000
_cell.length_b   1.000
_cell.length_c   1.000
_cell.angle_alpha   90.00
_cell.angle_beta   90.00
_cell.angle_gamma   90.00
#
_symmetry.space_group_name_H-M   'P 1'
#
loop_
_entity.id
_entity.type
_entity.pdbx_description
1 polymer ?
#
loop_
_entity_poly.entity_id
_entity_poly.type
_entity_poly.pdbx_seq_one_letter_code
_entity_poly.pdbx_strand_id
1 'polypeptide(L)'
;MLTFYRNNKLMVSLFAASLLVVCICLITVNYPVQQTALADEQVQQIAGIATQAEQQLQATLVNDSSEAIADVIPAASVARVAAINEREVIVGSADWCETRMVKPADEWTLEDQQTFARHCI
;
A
#
# COMPACT_ATOMS: atom_id res chain seq x y z
N MET A 1 63.08 9.03 17.60
CA MET A 1 61.73 9.06 18.21
C MET A 1 61.39 7.80 19.02
N LEU A 2 61.73 6.57 18.56
CA LEU A 2 61.44 5.32 19.30
C LEU A 2 62.15 5.19 20.68
N THR A 3 63.29 5.86 20.89
CA THR A 3 64.01 5.85 22.17
C THR A 3 63.33 6.68 23.27
N PHE A 4 62.65 7.77 22.91
CA PHE A 4 61.90 8.61 23.84
C PHE A 4 60.64 7.89 24.35
N TYR A 5 59.99 7.15 23.45
CA TYR A 5 58.83 6.29 23.75
C TYR A 5 59.17 5.18 24.76
N ARG A 6 60.41 4.67 24.71
CA ARG A 6 60.88 3.58 25.57
C ARG A 6 61.20 4.03 27.00
N ASN A 7 61.71 5.27 27.17
CA ASN A 7 62.07 5.82 28.48
C ASN A 7 60.89 6.47 29.21
N ASN A 8 59.95 7.10 28.48
CA ASN A 8 58.89 7.94 29.07
C ASN A 8 57.48 7.32 28.88
N LYS A 9 57.32 6.05 29.28
CA LYS A 9 56.09 5.26 29.09
C LYS A 9 54.83 5.91 29.67
N LEU A 10 54.94 6.59 30.81
CA LEU A 10 53.82 7.27 31.48
C LEU A 10 53.34 8.51 30.70
N MET A 11 54.27 9.33 30.22
CA MET A 11 53.96 10.52 29.42
C MET A 11 53.27 10.14 28.12
N VAL A 12 53.77 9.12 27.44
CA VAL A 12 53.18 8.58 26.22
C VAL A 12 51.77 8.05 26.44
N SER A 13 51.55 7.30 27.54
CA SER A 13 50.24 6.76 27.90
C SER A 13 49.22 7.89 28.14
N LEU A 14 49.62 8.96 28.85
CA LEU A 14 48.78 10.12 29.10
C LEU A 14 48.39 10.87 27.82
N PHE A 15 49.33 11.07 26.90
CA PHE A 15 49.05 11.70 25.61
C PHE A 15 48.12 10.85 24.74
N ALA A 16 48.33 9.53 24.72
CA ALA A 16 47.45 8.60 24.00
C ALA A 16 46.04 8.58 24.59
N ALA A 17 45.90 8.56 25.92
CA ALA A 17 44.60 8.64 26.60
C ALA A 17 43.87 9.96 26.31
N SER A 18 44.60 11.09 26.33
CA SER A 18 44.05 12.40 25.98
C SER A 18 43.52 12.43 24.53
N LEU A 19 44.30 11.94 23.57
CA LEU A 19 43.88 11.83 22.17
C LEU A 19 42.66 10.91 22.02
N LEU A 20 42.62 9.79 22.75
CA LEU A 20 41.49 8.85 22.72
C LEU A 20 40.20 9.54 23.20
N VAL A 21 40.27 10.30 24.30
CA VAL A 21 39.12 11.07 24.81
C VAL A 21 38.66 12.12 23.79
N VAL A 22 39.58 12.85 23.17
CA VAL A 22 39.24 13.84 22.14
C VAL A 22 38.59 13.17 20.93
N CYS A 23 39.12 12.03 20.47
CA CYS A 23 38.52 11.26 19.38
C CYS A 23 37.12 10.77 19.73
N ILE A 24 36.90 10.26 20.96
CA ILE A 24 35.57 9.84 21.42
C ILE A 24 34.61 11.03 21.41
N CYS A 25 35.00 12.20 21.93
CA CYS A 25 34.17 13.40 21.90
C CYS A 25 33.83 13.86 20.47
N LEU A 26 34.78 13.80 19.55
CA LEU A 26 34.52 14.14 18.15
C LEU A 26 33.57 13.13 17.50
N ILE A 27 33.72 11.85 17.79
CA ILE A 27 32.84 10.80 17.28
C ILE A 27 31.42 11.00 17.83
N THR A 28 31.25 11.21 19.14
CA THR A 28 29.92 11.35 19.75
C THR A 28 29.18 12.61 19.32
N VAL A 29 29.89 13.71 19.03
CA VAL A 29 29.28 14.94 18.51
C VAL A 29 28.89 14.83 17.03
N ASN A 30 29.67 14.11 16.21
CA ASN A 30 29.39 13.97 14.77
C ASN A 30 28.44 12.80 14.43
N TYR A 31 28.32 11.79 15.30
CA TYR A 31 27.43 10.65 15.08
C TYR A 31 25.94 11.00 14.92
N PRO A 32 25.31 11.88 15.74
CA PRO A 32 23.87 12.10 15.66
C PRO A 32 23.43 12.75 14.34
N VAL A 33 24.29 13.55 13.71
CA VAL A 33 24.02 14.22 12.42
C VAL A 33 23.92 13.23 11.26
N GLN A 34 24.72 12.16 11.28
CA GLN A 34 24.70 11.14 10.22
C GLN A 34 23.46 10.25 10.30
N GLN A 35 22.94 10.04 11.51
CA GLN A 35 21.82 9.13 11.76
C GLN A 35 20.47 9.77 11.43
N THR A 36 20.34 11.09 11.56
CA THR A 36 19.16 11.85 11.10
C THR A 36 19.04 11.89 9.58
N ALA A 37 20.16 12.01 8.84
CA ALA A 37 20.14 12.10 7.38
C ALA A 37 19.58 10.84 6.69
N LEU A 38 19.84 9.64 7.24
CA LEU A 38 19.32 8.37 6.72
C LEU A 38 17.83 8.16 7.05
N ALA A 39 17.36 8.67 8.19
CA ALA A 39 15.95 8.63 8.55
C ALA A 39 15.13 9.66 7.74
N ASP A 40 15.70 10.84 7.46
CA ASP A 40 15.05 11.89 6.68
C ASP A 40 14.79 11.46 5.23
N GLU A 41 15.70 10.69 4.62
CA GLU A 41 15.50 10.18 3.25
C GLU A 41 14.27 9.25 3.14
N GLN A 42 14.09 8.33 4.11
CA GLN A 42 12.92 7.45 4.13
C GLN A 42 11.62 8.21 4.44
N VAL A 43 11.66 9.17 5.36
CA VAL A 43 10.49 10.00 5.69
C VAL A 43 10.07 10.86 4.50
N GLN A 44 11.03 11.37 3.72
CA GLN A 44 10.76 12.19 2.54
C GLN A 44 10.14 11.36 1.40
N GLN A 45 10.53 10.08 1.25
CA GLN A 45 9.87 9.15 0.32
C GLN A 45 8.42 8.85 0.72
N ILE A 46 8.16 8.58 2.01
CA ILE A 46 6.83 8.26 2.52
C ILE A 46 5.89 9.48 2.39
N ALA A 47 6.39 10.69 2.63
CA ALA A 47 5.62 11.93 2.44
C ALA A 47 5.22 12.16 0.96
N GLY A 48 6.09 11.76 0.02
CA GLY A 48 5.77 11.78 -1.42
C GLY A 48 4.63 10.84 -1.79
N ILE A 49 4.57 9.64 -1.18
CA ILE A 49 3.50 8.67 -1.43
C ILE A 49 2.15 9.19 -0.94
N ALA A 50 2.10 9.77 0.26
CA ALA A 50 0.87 10.32 0.83
C ALA A 50 0.28 11.45 -0.04
N THR A 51 1.12 12.37 -0.49
CA THR A 51 0.70 13.48 -1.35
C THR A 51 0.24 13.00 -2.73
N GLN A 52 0.89 11.98 -3.30
CA GLN A 52 0.46 11.38 -4.56
C GLN A 52 -0.93 10.71 -4.44
N ALA A 53 -1.19 10.01 -3.33
CA ALA A 53 -2.48 9.38 -3.08
C ALA A 53 -3.62 10.41 -2.98
N GLU A 54 -3.38 11.53 -2.30
CA GLU A 54 -4.36 12.63 -2.20
C GLU A 54 -4.66 13.26 -3.56
N GLN A 55 -3.64 13.44 -4.40
CA GLN A 55 -3.81 13.98 -5.75
C GLN A 55 -4.61 13.03 -6.66
N GLN A 56 -4.37 11.72 -6.57
CA GLN A 56 -5.13 10.72 -7.31
C GLN A 56 -6.61 10.71 -6.90
N LEU A 57 -6.88 10.83 -5.60
CA LEU A 57 -8.23 10.90 -5.07
C LEU A 57 -8.96 12.15 -5.59
N GLN A 58 -8.33 13.32 -5.50
CA GLN A 58 -8.91 14.57 -6.00
C GLN A 58 -9.15 14.55 -7.51
N ALA A 59 -8.22 13.99 -8.30
CA ALA A 59 -8.40 13.82 -9.73
C ALA A 59 -9.59 12.90 -10.07
N THR A 60 -9.84 11.88 -9.26
CA THR A 60 -10.97 10.95 -9.43
C THR A 60 -12.29 11.64 -9.06
N LEU A 61 -12.31 12.45 -8.00
CA LEU A 61 -13.50 13.18 -7.56
C LEU A 61 -13.91 14.33 -8.48
N VAL A 62 -12.94 15.01 -9.12
CA VAL A 62 -13.22 16.13 -10.04
C VAL A 62 -13.66 15.63 -11.41
N ASN A 63 -13.21 14.43 -11.81
CA ASN A 63 -13.57 13.82 -13.08
C ASN A 63 -14.83 12.95 -12.98
N ASP A 64 -15.68 13.21 -11.99
CA ASP A 64 -17.00 12.60 -11.79
C ASP A 64 -17.96 13.03 -12.93
N SER A 65 -17.70 12.51 -14.14
CA SER A 65 -18.80 11.94 -14.89
C SER A 65 -19.40 10.88 -14.00
N SER A 66 -20.61 11.16 -13.49
CA SER A 66 -21.49 10.32 -12.68
C SER A 66 -21.74 8.93 -13.29
N GLU A 67 -20.68 8.15 -13.49
CA GLU A 67 -20.71 6.71 -13.51
C GLU A 67 -20.18 6.32 -12.14
N ALA A 68 -21.10 6.21 -11.19
CA ALA A 68 -20.90 5.36 -10.02
C ALA A 68 -20.21 4.07 -10.48
N ILE A 69 -19.35 3.47 -9.65
CA ILE A 69 -18.75 2.17 -9.95
C ILE A 69 -19.88 1.21 -10.33
N ALA A 70 -20.13 1.10 -11.63
CA ALA A 70 -21.26 0.40 -12.19
C ALA A 70 -20.74 -0.98 -12.52
N ASP A 71 -21.52 -1.99 -12.20
CA ASP A 71 -21.18 -3.35 -12.56
C ASP A 71 -20.99 -3.41 -14.08
N VAL A 72 -19.80 -3.86 -14.51
CA VAL A 72 -19.49 -4.05 -15.93
C VAL A 72 -20.25 -5.28 -16.40
N ILE A 73 -21.46 -5.08 -16.92
CA ILE A 73 -22.28 -6.15 -17.47
C ILE A 73 -21.76 -6.48 -18.89
N PRO A 74 -21.21 -7.68 -19.13
CA PRO A 74 -20.67 -8.01 -20.44
C PRO A 74 -21.79 -8.21 -21.46
N ALA A 75 -21.61 -7.67 -22.68
CA ALA A 75 -22.60 -7.78 -23.77
C ALA A 75 -23.00 -9.24 -24.08
N ALA A 76 -22.07 -10.19 -23.90
CA ALA A 76 -22.34 -11.62 -24.07
C ALA A 76 -23.39 -12.14 -23.07
N SER A 77 -23.36 -11.67 -21.81
CA SER A 77 -24.34 -12.07 -20.78
C SER A 77 -25.71 -11.48 -21.08
N VAL A 78 -25.77 -10.23 -21.54
CA VAL A 78 -27.02 -9.60 -21.99
C VAL A 78 -27.63 -10.38 -23.16
N ALA A 79 -26.81 -10.80 -24.13
CA ALA A 79 -27.27 -11.59 -25.27
C ALA A 79 -27.82 -12.97 -24.84
N ARG A 80 -27.18 -13.63 -23.86
CA ARG A 80 -27.68 -14.90 -23.30
C ARG A 80 -29.04 -14.71 -22.61
N VAL A 81 -29.18 -13.66 -21.80
CA VAL A 81 -30.44 -13.36 -21.12
C VAL A 81 -31.55 -12.96 -22.10
N ALA A 82 -31.24 -12.21 -23.15
CA ALA A 82 -32.21 -11.91 -24.20
C ALA A 82 -32.74 -13.18 -24.91
N ALA A 83 -31.89 -14.20 -25.05
CA ALA A 83 -32.29 -15.49 -25.62
C ALA A 83 -33.22 -16.33 -24.72
N ILE A 84 -33.33 -15.99 -23.42
CA ILE A 84 -34.18 -16.70 -22.45
C ILE A 84 -35.69 -16.40 -22.68
N ASN A 85 -36.06 -15.45 -23.57
CA ASN A 85 -37.44 -15.21 -24.03
C ASN A 85 -38.49 -15.15 -22.89
N GLU A 86 -38.15 -14.52 -21.77
CA GLU A 86 -39.06 -14.27 -20.63
C GLU A 86 -39.73 -15.52 -20.03
N ARG A 87 -39.17 -16.71 -20.25
CA ARG A 87 -39.67 -17.92 -19.61
C ARG A 87 -39.51 -17.82 -18.09
N GLU A 88 -40.43 -18.43 -17.34
CA GLU A 88 -40.24 -18.62 -15.91
C GLU A 88 -39.01 -19.51 -15.69
N VAL A 89 -37.97 -18.94 -15.08
CA VAL A 89 -36.70 -19.61 -14.80
C VAL A 89 -36.72 -20.19 -13.39
N ILE A 90 -36.28 -21.44 -13.25
CA ILE A 90 -36.23 -22.11 -11.97
C ILE A 90 -35.11 -21.49 -11.13
N VAL A 91 -35.41 -21.07 -9.91
CA VAL A 91 -34.43 -20.49 -8.98
C VAL A 91 -33.24 -21.44 -8.78
N GLY A 92 -32.02 -20.91 -8.92
CA GLY A 92 -30.78 -21.69 -8.83
C GLY A 92 -30.41 -22.49 -10.09
N SER A 93 -31.20 -22.41 -11.16
CA SER A 93 -30.82 -22.98 -12.47
C SER A 93 -29.82 -22.10 -13.22
N ALA A 94 -29.14 -22.65 -14.24
CA ALA A 94 -28.20 -21.90 -15.07
C ALA A 94 -28.83 -20.65 -15.71
N ASP A 95 -30.05 -20.77 -16.24
CA ASP A 95 -30.80 -19.64 -16.83
C ASP A 95 -31.12 -18.56 -15.78
N TRP A 96 -31.40 -18.97 -14.54
CA TRP A 96 -31.60 -18.05 -13.42
C TRP A 96 -30.31 -17.35 -13.00
N CYS A 97 -29.18 -18.06 -12.98
CA CYS A 97 -27.86 -17.48 -12.70
C CYS A 97 -27.51 -16.39 -13.73
N GLU A 98 -27.68 -16.65 -15.03
CA GLU A 98 -27.43 -15.68 -16.10
C GLU A 98 -28.32 -14.43 -15.94
N THR A 99 -29.59 -14.62 -15.60
CA THR A 99 -30.52 -13.52 -15.35
C THR A 99 -30.13 -12.68 -14.14
N ARG A 100 -29.55 -13.29 -13.09
CA ARG A 100 -29.04 -12.58 -11.92
C ARG A 100 -27.76 -11.80 -12.22
N MET A 101 -26.85 -12.34 -13.04
CA MET A 101 -25.59 -11.68 -13.41
C MET A 101 -25.75 -10.37 -14.19
N VAL A 102 -26.90 -10.16 -14.85
CA VAL A 102 -27.20 -8.90 -15.56
C VAL A 102 -28.08 -7.95 -14.75
N LYS A 103 -28.55 -8.37 -13.57
CA LYS A 103 -29.34 -7.53 -12.68
C LYS A 103 -28.43 -6.73 -11.75
N PRO A 104 -28.73 -5.45 -11.51
CA PRO A 104 -27.91 -4.63 -10.63
C PRO A 104 -28.02 -5.14 -9.19
N ALA A 105 -26.92 -5.06 -8.43
CA ALA A 105 -26.82 -5.67 -7.11
C ALA A 105 -27.78 -5.08 -6.06
N ASP A 106 -28.24 -3.85 -6.26
CA ASP A 106 -29.22 -3.16 -5.41
C ASP A 106 -30.64 -3.76 -5.49
N GLU A 107 -30.96 -4.47 -6.59
CA GLU A 107 -32.22 -5.20 -6.75
C GLU A 107 -32.24 -6.57 -6.04
N TRP A 108 -31.12 -7.03 -5.49
CA TRP A 108 -31.02 -8.38 -4.94
C TRP A 108 -31.56 -8.45 -3.51
N THR A 109 -32.44 -9.42 -3.25
CA THR A 109 -32.80 -9.76 -1.88
C THR A 109 -31.67 -10.55 -1.20
N LEU A 110 -31.67 -10.59 0.14
CA LEU A 110 -30.71 -11.42 0.89
C LEU A 110 -30.82 -12.91 0.51
N GLU A 111 -32.04 -13.37 0.23
CA GLU A 111 -32.30 -14.75 -0.19
C GLU A 111 -31.73 -15.03 -1.59
N ASP A 112 -31.89 -14.08 -2.53
CA ASP A 112 -31.27 -14.16 -3.86
C ASP A 112 -29.76 -14.28 -3.76
N GLN A 113 -29.12 -13.45 -2.92
CA GLN A 113 -27.66 -13.49 -2.73
C GLN A 113 -27.19 -14.85 -2.20
N GLN A 114 -27.86 -15.37 -1.16
CA GLN A 114 -27.52 -16.68 -0.60
C GLN A 114 -27.72 -17.81 -1.60
N THR A 115 -28.82 -17.76 -2.35
CA THR A 115 -29.16 -18.79 -3.33
C THR A 115 -28.19 -18.77 -4.50
N PHE A 116 -27.88 -17.58 -5.01
CA PHE A 116 -26.87 -17.40 -6.05
C PHE A 116 -25.50 -17.90 -5.60
N ALA A 117 -25.08 -17.56 -4.39
CA ALA A 117 -23.81 -18.06 -3.84
C ALA A 117 -23.76 -19.58 -3.66
N ARG A 118 -24.90 -20.25 -3.48
CA ARG A 118 -24.96 -21.73 -3.34
C ARG A 118 -25.02 -22.46 -4.68
N HIS A 119 -25.61 -21.85 -5.71
CA HIS A 119 -25.99 -22.54 -6.94
C HIS A 119 -25.26 -22.02 -8.20
N CYS A 120 -24.77 -20.78 -8.18
CA CYS A 120 -24.23 -20.09 -9.35
C CYS A 120 -22.74 -19.74 -9.24
N ILE A 121 -22.18 -19.79 -8.02
CA ILE A 121 -20.76 -19.64 -7.71
C ILE A 121 -20.23 -21.02 -7.30
#